data_AF-A0A2U1NEH0-F1
#
_entry.id   AF-A0A2U1NEH0-F1
#
_cell.length_a   1.000
_cell.length_b   1.000
_cell.length_c   1.000
_cell.angle_alpha   90.00
_cell.angle_beta   90.00
_cell.angle_gamma   90.00
#
_symmetry.space_group_name_H-M   'P 1'
#
loop_
_entity.id
_entity.type
_entity.pdbx_description
1 polymer ?
#
loop_
_entity_poly.entity_id
_entity_poly.type
_entity_poly.pdbx_seq_one_letter_code
_entity_poly.pdbx_strand_id
1 'polypeptide(L)'
;MAWVSWNKICASTSCGGLGVGSLQASNIAMLTKWWWRFYSEGNSLWKKVIISIYGDQGGINMSESCFIRLPWSPWKSIMGLQKQLLGLNINLHSLFSKKVGNGSTFKFWIDSWFGDFDFKSRFPRIFALETNPLCNISERCISSNGHSSLVWAWRRNPRDG
;
A
#
# COMPACT_ATOMS: atom_id res chain seq x y z
N MET A 1 36.30 -21.24 -22.55
CA MET A 1 35.22 -20.26 -22.33
C MET A 1 35.64 -19.33 -21.20
N ALA A 2 35.57 -18.02 -21.39
CA ALA A 2 35.85 -17.05 -20.34
C ALA A 2 34.53 -16.65 -19.66
N TRP A 3 34.40 -16.94 -18.37
CA TRP A 3 33.26 -16.48 -17.57
C TRP A 3 33.50 -15.04 -17.14
N VAL A 4 32.59 -14.14 -17.52
CA VAL A 4 32.62 -12.74 -17.08
C VAL A 4 31.60 -12.58 -15.96
N SER A 5 31.98 -11.88 -14.89
CA SER A 5 31.09 -11.67 -13.76
C SER A 5 29.88 -10.82 -14.16
N TRP A 6 28.68 -11.25 -13.75
CA TRP A 6 27.42 -10.56 -14.06
C TRP A 6 27.41 -9.11 -13.57
N ASN A 7 28.01 -8.86 -12.40
CA ASN A 7 28.15 -7.52 -11.84
C ASN A 7 28.96 -6.58 -12.75
N LYS A 8 29.99 -7.09 -13.44
CA LYS A 8 30.77 -6.29 -14.40
C LYS A 8 29.98 -5.99 -15.66
N ILE A 9 29.17 -6.93 -16.13
CA ILE A 9 28.29 -6.72 -17.30
C ILE A 9 27.21 -5.67 -16.99
N CYS A 10 26.67 -5.69 -15.77
CA CYS A 10 25.63 -4.75 -15.34
C CYS A 10 26.13 -3.33 -15.03
N ALA A 11 27.43 -3.16 -14.80
CA ALA A 11 28.01 -1.85 -14.58
C ALA A 11 27.83 -0.98 -15.84
N SER A 12 27.72 0.34 -15.67
CA SER A 12 27.62 1.28 -16.79
C SER A 12 28.86 1.20 -17.70
N THR A 13 28.69 1.61 -18.95
CA THR A 13 29.82 1.74 -19.90
C THR A 13 30.91 2.67 -19.37
N SER A 14 30.54 3.72 -18.64
CA SER A 14 31.48 4.62 -17.96
C SER A 14 32.33 3.94 -16.88
N CYS A 15 31.86 2.83 -16.32
CA CYS A 15 32.55 2.05 -15.30
C CYS A 15 33.21 0.78 -15.88
N GLY A 16 33.36 0.70 -17.21
CA GLY A 16 33.96 -0.46 -17.89
C GLY A 16 33.07 -1.70 -17.97
N GLY A 17 31.75 -1.52 -17.79
CA GLY A 17 30.74 -2.56 -17.98
C GLY A 17 30.00 -2.43 -19.31
N LEU A 18 28.97 -3.27 -19.50
CA LEU A 18 28.18 -3.32 -20.73
C LEU A 18 26.86 -2.53 -20.63
N GLY A 19 26.53 -2.02 -19.44
CA GLY A 19 25.31 -1.26 -19.18
C GLY A 19 24.02 -2.09 -19.23
N VAL A 20 24.12 -3.42 -19.12
CA VAL A 20 22.94 -4.30 -19.15
C VAL A 20 22.18 -4.20 -17.83
N GLY A 21 20.85 -4.15 -17.88
CA GLY A 21 20.02 -4.10 -16.68
C GLY A 21 20.21 -5.31 -15.76
N SER A 22 20.20 -5.07 -14.45
CA SER A 22 20.33 -6.16 -13.47
C SER A 22 19.11 -7.08 -13.49
N LEU A 23 19.34 -8.35 -13.84
CA LEU A 23 18.32 -9.40 -13.77
C LEU A 23 17.74 -9.54 -12.37
N GLN A 24 18.57 -9.38 -11.33
CA GLN A 24 18.12 -9.41 -9.94
C GLN A 24 17.14 -8.28 -9.65
N ALA A 25 17.44 -7.05 -10.09
CA ALA A 25 16.54 -5.91 -9.91
C ALA A 25 15.22 -6.11 -10.65
N SER A 26 15.24 -6.61 -11.88
CA SER A 26 14.04 -6.96 -12.65
C SER A 26 13.20 -8.03 -11.95
N ASN A 27 13.83 -9.07 -11.41
CA ASN A 27 13.14 -10.12 -10.66
C ASN A 27 12.45 -9.58 -9.40
N ILE A 28 13.17 -8.75 -8.62
CA ILE A 28 12.60 -8.07 -7.46
C ILE A 28 11.40 -7.21 -7.86
N ALA A 29 11.53 -6.40 -8.92
CA ALA A 29 10.43 -5.57 -9.40
C ALA A 29 9.19 -6.39 -9.82
N MET A 30 9.40 -7.53 -10.50
CA MET A 30 8.32 -8.43 -10.88
C MET A 30 7.61 -9.04 -9.67
N LEU A 31 8.35 -9.42 -8.62
CA LEU A 31 7.76 -9.95 -7.40
C LEU A 31 7.06 -8.85 -6.60
N THR A 32 7.65 -7.66 -6.48
CA THR A 32 7.03 -6.47 -5.87
C THR A 32 5.73 -6.07 -6.59
N LYS A 33 5.62 -6.31 -7.90
CA LYS A 33 4.36 -6.10 -8.63
C LYS A 33 3.21 -6.95 -8.06
N TRP A 34 3.47 -8.14 -7.52
CA TRP A 34 2.42 -8.96 -6.90
C TRP A 34 1.88 -8.36 -5.60
N TRP A 35 2.70 -7.64 -4.84
CA TRP A 35 2.20 -6.82 -3.72
C TRP A 35 1.20 -5.79 -4.21
N TRP A 36 1.56 -5.05 -5.25
CA TRP A 36 0.65 -4.05 -5.85
C TRP A 36 -0.65 -4.70 -6.34
N ARG A 37 -0.56 -5.84 -7.04
CA ARG A 37 -1.74 -6.57 -7.52
C ARG A 37 -2.63 -7.03 -6.39
N PHE A 38 -2.09 -7.38 -5.22
CA PHE A 38 -2.92 -7.75 -4.06
C PHE A 38 -3.79 -6.60 -3.57
N TYR A 39 -3.25 -5.38 -3.53
CA TYR A 39 -4.03 -4.20 -3.18
C TYR A 39 -4.97 -3.75 -4.31
N SER A 40 -4.53 -3.86 -5.56
CA SER A 40 -5.28 -3.36 -6.73
C SER A 40 -6.40 -4.30 -7.21
N GLU A 41 -6.20 -5.62 -7.16
CA GLU A 41 -7.16 -6.61 -7.67
C GLU A 41 -8.09 -7.06 -6.55
N GLY A 42 -9.14 -6.28 -6.29
CA GLY A 42 -10.04 -6.47 -5.13
C GLY A 42 -10.67 -7.87 -4.99
N ASN A 43 -11.19 -8.44 -6.08
CA ASN A 43 -12.06 -9.63 -6.05
C ASN A 43 -11.54 -10.84 -6.84
N SER A 44 -10.26 -10.87 -7.18
CA SER A 44 -9.66 -11.98 -7.94
C SER A 44 -9.62 -13.28 -7.13
N LEU A 45 -9.78 -14.42 -7.80
CA LEU A 45 -9.77 -15.74 -7.15
C LEU A 45 -8.47 -16.01 -6.40
N TRP A 46 -7.32 -15.70 -7.01
CA TRP A 46 -6.02 -15.89 -6.37
C TRP A 46 -5.91 -15.09 -5.07
N LYS A 47 -6.42 -13.85 -5.03
CA LYS A 47 -6.42 -13.02 -3.82
C LYS A 47 -7.28 -13.65 -2.72
N LYS A 48 -8.45 -14.19 -3.07
CA LYS A 48 -9.31 -14.92 -2.11
C LYS A 48 -8.60 -16.12 -1.50
N VAL A 49 -7.87 -16.89 -2.32
CA VAL A 49 -7.05 -18.03 -1.84
C VAL A 49 -5.95 -17.55 -0.90
N ILE A 50 -5.27 -16.45 -1.24
CA ILE A 50 -4.27 -15.85 -0.36
C ILE A 50 -4.91 -15.40 0.96
N ILE A 51 -6.05 -14.72 0.92
CA ILE A 51 -6.75 -14.28 2.14
C ILE A 51 -7.18 -15.48 2.99
N SER A 52 -7.66 -16.56 2.39
CA SER A 52 -8.06 -17.75 3.16
C SER A 52 -6.90 -18.46 3.84
N ILE A 53 -5.68 -18.37 3.28
CA ILE A 53 -4.49 -19.03 3.84
C ILE A 53 -3.75 -18.10 4.82
N TYR A 54 -3.66 -16.81 4.51
CA TYR A 54 -2.79 -15.84 5.20
C TYR A 54 -3.56 -14.75 5.98
N GLY A 55 -4.90 -14.78 5.96
CA GLY A 55 -5.77 -13.79 6.61
C GLY A 55 -6.08 -12.56 5.73
N ASP A 56 -6.95 -11.67 6.23
CA ASP A 56 -7.55 -10.56 5.48
C ASP A 56 -6.56 -9.61 4.79
N GLN A 57 -5.35 -9.48 5.32
CA GLN A 57 -4.28 -8.64 4.77
C GLN A 57 -3.25 -9.43 3.96
N GLY A 58 -3.54 -10.70 3.64
CA GLY A 58 -2.62 -11.59 2.92
C GLY A 58 -1.29 -11.80 3.65
N GLY A 59 -1.25 -11.63 4.97
CA GLY A 59 -0.03 -11.71 5.76
C GLY A 59 0.94 -10.52 5.60
N ILE A 60 0.57 -9.44 4.89
CA ILE A 60 1.48 -8.30 4.63
C ILE A 60 1.92 -7.59 5.92
N ASN A 61 1.03 -7.47 6.91
CA ASN A 61 1.32 -6.85 8.21
C ASN A 61 1.55 -7.89 9.33
N MET A 62 1.85 -9.13 8.96
CA MET A 62 1.93 -10.24 9.92
C MET A 62 3.29 -10.27 10.61
N SER A 63 3.29 -10.51 11.92
CA SER A 63 4.52 -10.58 12.71
C SER A 63 5.42 -11.74 12.28
N GLU A 64 6.71 -11.56 12.50
CA GLU A 64 7.76 -12.49 12.04
C GLU A 64 7.58 -13.91 12.58
N SER A 65 7.11 -14.03 13.82
CA SER A 65 6.81 -15.31 14.49
C SER A 65 5.67 -16.07 13.83
N CYS A 66 4.73 -15.36 13.21
CA CYS A 66 3.63 -15.94 12.47
C CYS A 66 4.05 -16.41 11.07
N PHE A 67 5.03 -15.72 10.46
CA PHE A 67 5.62 -16.14 9.18
C PHE A 67 6.35 -17.49 9.25
N ILE A 68 7.06 -17.74 10.35
CA ILE A 68 7.86 -18.97 10.52
C ILE A 68 6.96 -20.22 10.52
N ARG A 69 5.75 -20.11 11.07
CA ARG A 69 4.78 -21.22 11.20
C ARG A 69 4.06 -21.59 9.89
N LEU A 70 4.09 -20.71 8.88
CA LEU A 70 3.42 -20.98 7.60
C LEU A 70 4.27 -21.88 6.71
N PRO A 71 3.66 -22.80 5.93
CA PRO A 71 4.39 -23.62 4.96
C PRO A 71 5.08 -22.75 3.91
N TRP A 72 6.14 -23.28 3.30
CA TRP A 72 6.82 -22.58 2.22
C TRP A 72 5.87 -22.42 1.03
N SER A 73 5.76 -21.19 0.52
CA SER A 73 4.92 -20.88 -0.64
C SER A 73 5.50 -19.72 -1.44
N PRO A 74 5.13 -19.59 -2.73
CA PRO A 74 5.52 -18.44 -3.53
C PRO A 74 5.09 -17.11 -2.88
N TRP A 75 3.89 -17.08 -2.30
CA TRP A 75 3.39 -15.89 -1.60
C TRP A 75 4.25 -15.52 -0.39
N LYS A 76 4.66 -16.52 0.41
CA LYS A 76 5.56 -16.32 1.55
C LYS A 76 6.89 -15.70 1.13
N SER A 77 7.44 -16.12 -0.01
CA SER A 77 8.68 -15.54 -0.57
C SER A 77 8.48 -14.09 -1.01
N ILE A 78 7.34 -13.78 -1.66
CA ILE A 78 6.99 -12.40 -2.06
C ILE A 78 6.88 -11.50 -0.81
N MET A 79 6.26 -11.98 0.28
CA MET A 79 6.19 -11.20 1.52
C MET A 79 7.56 -10.98 2.16
N GLY A 80 8.46 -11.95 2.03
CA GLY A 80 9.85 -11.84 2.49
C GLY A 80 10.65 -10.71 1.83
N LEU A 81 10.23 -10.23 0.66
CA LEU A 81 10.90 -9.13 -0.05
C LEU A 81 10.89 -7.83 0.74
N GLN A 82 9.88 -7.60 1.58
CA GLN A 82 9.82 -6.41 2.41
C GLN A 82 11.09 -6.26 3.26
N LYS A 83 11.57 -7.34 3.87
CA LYS A 83 12.80 -7.32 4.67
C LYS A 83 14.04 -7.04 3.82
N GLN A 84 14.12 -7.67 2.65
CA GLN A 84 15.23 -7.47 1.74
C GLN A 84 15.31 -6.02 1.25
N LEU A 85 14.17 -5.43 0.92
CA LEU A 85 14.07 -4.04 0.45
C LEU A 85 14.28 -3.04 1.59
N LEU A 86 13.80 -3.31 2.81
CA LEU A 86 14.12 -2.51 3.98
C LEU A 86 15.62 -2.48 4.26
N GLY A 87 16.33 -3.59 4.05
CA GLY A 87 17.80 -3.65 4.11
C GLY A 87 18.50 -2.75 3.08
N LEU A 88 17.81 -2.41 1.98
CA LEU A 88 18.25 -1.46 0.96
C LEU A 88 17.68 -0.05 1.18
N ASN A 89 17.07 0.22 2.34
CA ASN A 89 16.39 1.46 2.68
C ASN A 89 15.18 1.79 1.77
N ILE A 90 14.56 0.76 1.18
CA ILE A 90 13.37 0.88 0.33
C ILE A 90 12.17 0.35 1.11
N ASN A 91 11.27 1.25 1.53
CA ASN A 91 10.05 0.86 2.22
C ASN A 91 8.91 0.62 1.22
N LEU A 92 8.53 -0.64 1.02
CA LEU A 92 7.45 -1.02 0.09
C LEU A 92 6.12 -0.33 0.37
N HIS A 93 5.75 -0.12 1.64
CA HIS A 93 4.48 0.55 1.97
C HIS A 93 4.47 2.01 1.52
N SER A 94 5.62 2.68 1.52
CA SER A 94 5.74 4.06 1.04
C SER A 94 5.71 4.20 -0.48
N LEU A 95 6.05 3.13 -1.22
CA LEU A 95 6.04 3.14 -2.68
C LEU A 95 4.64 3.03 -3.27
N PHE A 96 3.69 2.49 -2.51
CA PHE A 96 2.33 2.26 -2.97
C PHE A 96 1.37 3.22 -2.29
N SER A 97 0.88 4.20 -3.05
CA SER A 97 -0.20 5.06 -2.61
C SER A 97 -1.52 4.63 -3.24
N LYS A 98 -2.54 4.45 -2.41
CA LYS A 98 -3.90 4.15 -2.87
C LYS A 98 -4.56 5.47 -3.27
N LYS A 99 -5.05 5.56 -4.51
CA LYS A 99 -5.82 6.72 -4.97
C LYS A 99 -7.29 6.59 -4.59
N VAL A 100 -7.91 7.71 -4.23
CA VAL A 100 -9.35 7.78 -3.95
C VAL A 100 -10.12 7.57 -5.25
N GLY A 101 -10.98 6.56 -5.28
CA GLY A 101 -11.96 6.33 -6.34
C GLY A 101 -13.29 6.99 -6.00
N ASN A 102 -14.37 6.19 -5.96
CA ASN A 102 -15.71 6.62 -5.54
C ASN A 102 -15.86 6.89 -4.03
N GLY A 103 -14.77 6.81 -3.26
CA GLY A 103 -14.78 7.08 -1.82
C GLY A 103 -15.41 6.01 -0.93
N SER A 104 -15.90 4.88 -1.46
CA SER A 104 -16.60 3.86 -0.65
C SER A 104 -15.66 2.96 0.16
N THR A 105 -14.38 2.93 -0.19
CA THR A 105 -13.36 2.06 0.44
C THR A 105 -12.35 2.83 1.27
N PHE A 106 -12.49 4.15 1.37
CA PHE A 106 -11.62 5.02 2.14
C PHE A 106 -12.39 5.64 3.30
N LYS A 107 -11.79 5.58 4.48
CA LYS A 107 -12.28 6.24 5.69
C LYS A 107 -11.92 7.71 5.66
N PHE A 108 -12.92 8.57 5.82
CA PHE A 108 -12.75 10.01 5.69
C PHE A 108 -11.74 10.59 6.69
N TRP A 109 -11.75 10.10 7.93
CA TRP A 109 -10.94 10.68 9.01
C TRP A 109 -9.58 10.01 9.23
N ILE A 110 -9.52 8.69 9.04
CA ILE A 110 -8.40 7.86 9.49
C ILE A 110 -7.45 7.51 8.34
N ASP A 111 -7.95 7.45 7.10
CA ASP A 111 -7.09 7.16 5.97
C ASP A 111 -6.43 8.45 5.48
N SER A 112 -5.14 8.41 5.15
CA SER A 112 -4.42 9.49 4.47
C SER A 112 -4.81 9.52 2.99
N TRP A 113 -5.95 10.12 2.69
CA TRP A 113 -6.48 10.21 1.32
C TRP A 113 -6.26 11.58 0.67
N PHE A 114 -5.84 12.57 1.46
CA PHE A 114 -5.49 13.92 1.01
C PHE A 114 -4.15 14.37 1.62
N GLY A 115 -3.08 14.24 0.84
CA GLY A 115 -1.71 14.46 1.32
C GLY A 115 -1.19 13.30 2.17
N ASP A 116 -0.17 13.58 2.99
CA ASP A 116 0.56 12.54 3.73
C ASP A 116 -0.06 12.21 5.11
N PHE A 117 -0.92 13.08 5.64
CA PHE A 117 -1.47 12.96 6.98
C PHE A 117 -2.98 12.69 6.95
N ASP A 118 -3.45 11.89 7.93
CA ASP A 118 -4.88 11.69 8.14
C ASP A 118 -5.55 12.96 8.71
N PHE A 119 -6.85 13.10 8.47
CA PHE A 119 -7.60 14.27 8.95
C PHE A 119 -7.84 14.23 10.46
N LYS A 120 -7.85 13.03 11.06
CA LYS A 120 -7.94 12.85 12.51
C LYS A 120 -6.78 13.55 13.23
N SER A 121 -5.54 13.35 12.78
CA SER A 121 -4.37 13.95 13.44
C SER A 121 -4.26 15.44 13.15
N ARG A 122 -4.69 15.87 11.95
CA ARG A 122 -4.64 17.28 11.55
C ARG A 122 -5.74 18.13 12.20
N PHE A 123 -6.93 17.56 12.39
CA PHE A 123 -8.10 18.25 12.93
C PHE A 123 -8.76 17.47 14.08
N PRO A 124 -8.03 17.21 15.19
CA PRO A 124 -8.51 16.33 16.27
C PRO A 124 -9.78 16.88 16.95
N ARG A 125 -9.94 18.21 17.01
CA ARG A 125 -11.13 18.85 17.57
C ARG A 125 -12.38 18.61 16.72
N ILE A 126 -12.25 18.65 15.40
CA ILE A 126 -13.38 18.41 14.49
C ILE A 126 -13.71 16.90 14.47
N PHE A 127 -12.68 16.06 14.45
CA PHE A 127 -12.84 14.61 14.57
C PHE A 127 -13.60 14.21 15.85
N ALA A 128 -13.35 14.87 16.98
CA ALA A 128 -14.08 14.60 18.23
C ALA A 128 -15.57 14.97 18.17
N LEU A 129 -15.98 15.85 17.24
CA LEU A 129 -17.38 16.21 17.03
C LEU A 129 -18.11 15.24 16.09
N GLU A 130 -17.39 14.42 15.33
CA GLU A 130 -17.96 13.45 14.40
C GLU A 130 -18.75 12.37 15.16
N THR A 131 -19.95 12.06 14.65
CA THR A 131 -20.79 11.00 15.23
C THR A 131 -20.35 9.63 14.72
N ASN A 132 -19.90 9.53 13.46
CA ASN A 132 -19.34 8.30 12.89
C ASN A 132 -17.86 8.50 12.47
N PRO A 133 -16.89 8.22 13.38
CA PRO A 133 -15.45 8.36 13.10
C PRO A 133 -14.93 7.46 11.96
N LEU A 134 -15.65 6.38 11.66
CA LEU A 134 -15.30 5.39 10.64
C LEU A 134 -16.14 5.57 9.36
N CYS A 135 -16.71 6.76 9.14
CA CYS A 135 -17.44 7.08 7.92
C CYS A 135 -16.53 7.00 6.69
N ASN A 136 -17.12 6.61 5.56
CA ASN A 136 -16.43 6.58 4.28
C ASN A 136 -16.44 7.97 3.62
N ILE A 137 -15.50 8.24 2.72
CA ILE A 137 -15.49 9.49 1.93
C ILE A 137 -16.80 9.65 1.16
N SER A 138 -17.35 8.57 0.61
CA SER A 138 -18.63 8.60 -0.13
C SER A 138 -19.83 9.05 0.72
N GLU A 139 -19.75 8.95 2.04
CA GLU A 139 -20.82 9.37 2.97
C GLU A 139 -20.70 10.85 3.37
N ARG A 140 -19.57 11.48 3.07
CA ARG A 140 -19.26 12.87 3.45
C ARG A 140 -19.13 13.77 2.23
N CYS A 141 -18.54 13.29 1.15
CA CYS A 141 -18.44 13.99 -0.12
C CYS A 141 -19.57 13.52 -1.05
N ILE A 142 -20.63 14.32 -1.15
CA ILE A 142 -21.77 14.02 -2.03
C ILE A 142 -21.70 14.94 -3.24
N SER A 143 -21.66 14.35 -4.44
CA SER A 143 -21.79 15.09 -5.70
C SER A 143 -23.25 15.02 -6.18
N SER A 144 -23.95 16.15 -6.18
CA SER A 144 -25.30 16.26 -6.74
C SER A 144 -25.31 17.39 -7.78
N ASN A 145 -25.85 17.10 -8.97
CA ASN A 145 -26.01 18.07 -10.07
C ASN A 145 -24.72 18.84 -10.44
N GLY A 146 -23.55 18.20 -10.36
CA GLY A 146 -22.25 18.83 -10.66
C GLY A 146 -21.65 19.66 -9.53
N HIS A 147 -22.33 19.80 -8.39
CA HIS A 147 -21.81 20.43 -7.19
C HIS A 147 -21.37 19.37 -6.17
N SER A 148 -20.11 19.44 -5.75
CA SER A 148 -19.58 18.64 -4.65
C SER A 148 -19.86 19.37 -3.34
N SER A 149 -20.66 18.75 -2.47
CA SER A 149 -20.97 19.26 -1.13
C SER A 149 -20.42 18.32 -0.06
N LEU A 150 -20.00 18.91 1.07
CA LEU A 150 -19.60 18.17 2.25
C LEU A 150 -20.78 18.07 3.20
N VAL A 151 -21.21 16.85 3.49
CA VAL A 151 -22.25 16.55 4.47
C VAL A 151 -21.59 16.04 5.73
N TRP A 152 -22.04 16.57 6.85
CA TRP A 152 -21.40 16.42 8.14
C TRP A 152 -22.44 15.93 9.17
N ALA A 153 -22.06 14.98 10.03
CA ALA A 153 -22.94 14.38 11.04
C ALA A 153 -22.47 14.73 12.47
N TRP A 154 -22.45 16.01 12.84
CA TRP A 154 -21.77 16.44 14.06
C TRP A 154 -22.66 16.25 15.27
N ARG A 155 -22.07 15.80 16.38
CA ARG A 155 -22.74 15.72 17.69
C ARG A 155 -23.26 17.07 18.16
N ARG A 156 -22.61 18.15 17.71
CA ARG A 156 -22.99 19.56 17.89
C ARG A 156 -22.30 20.39 16.82
N ASN A 157 -22.89 21.51 16.43
CA ASN A 157 -22.27 22.42 15.47
C ASN A 157 -20.90 22.90 15.98
N PRO A 158 -19.90 23.07 15.09
CA PRO A 158 -18.63 23.66 15.46
C PRO A 158 -18.94 25.08 15.95
N ARG A 159 -18.35 25.46 17.08
CA ARG A 159 -18.43 26.86 17.52
C ARG A 159 -17.47 27.64 16.63
N ASP A 160 -17.98 28.65 15.94
CA ASP A 160 -17.12 29.61 15.25
C ASP A 160 -16.17 30.24 16.26
N GLY A 161 -14.89 30.28 15.89
CA GLY A 161 -13.81 30.88 16.68
C GLY A 161 -13.56 32.31 16.27
#